data_AF-A0A6P7FIF9-F1
#
_entry.id   AF-A0A6P7FIF9-F1
#
_cell.length_a   1.000
_cell.length_b   1.000
_cell.length_c   1.000
_cell.angle_alpha   90.00
_cell.angle_beta   90.00
_cell.angle_gamma   90.00
#
_symmetry.space_group_name_H-M   'P 1'
#
loop_
_entity.id
_entity.type
_entity.pdbx_description
1 polymer ?
#
loop_
_entity_poly.entity_id
_entity_poly.type
_entity_poly.pdbx_seq_one_letter_code
_entity_poly.pdbx_strand_id
1 'polypeptide(L)'
;MELCEYCGKTFTLKKNLYAHIRNLHKVKSDCVVNKLRCSLCETYHKVYEDLRDHYIKVHNIEIFMEKTSFSSMEDFTSWKDEKEKQLQCSYVKETGTKISSSGKKWYYICHRSGYHKDEIKSSKASKRQGVAKMNSFCPSTL
;
A
#
# COMPACT_ATOMS: atom_id res chain seq x y z
N MET A 1 -9.57 -6.91 22.61
CA MET A 1 -10.52 -8.00 22.30
C MET A 1 -11.73 -7.35 21.69
N GLU A 2 -12.22 -7.87 20.57
CA GLU A 2 -13.33 -7.29 19.81
C GLU A 2 -14.60 -8.15 19.99
N LEU A 3 -15.76 -7.53 20.18
CA LEU A 3 -17.04 -8.20 20.45
C LEU A 3 -17.91 -8.22 19.18
N CYS A 4 -18.61 -9.33 18.93
CA CYS A 4 -19.67 -9.37 17.93
C CYS A 4 -20.98 -8.81 18.50
N GLU A 5 -21.51 -7.75 17.88
CA GLU A 5 -22.75 -7.11 18.30
C GLU A 5 -24.00 -7.98 18.08
N TYR A 6 -23.91 -8.98 17.18
CA TYR A 6 -25.05 -9.85 16.85
C TYR A 6 -25.16 -11.10 17.73
N CYS A 7 -24.06 -11.56 18.34
CA CYS A 7 -24.06 -12.79 19.14
C CYS A 7 -23.18 -12.77 20.39
N GLY A 8 -22.55 -11.63 20.71
CA GLY A 8 -21.76 -11.45 21.93
C GLY A 8 -20.45 -12.24 21.99
N LYS A 9 -20.04 -12.93 20.92
CA LYS A 9 -18.76 -13.65 20.89
C LYS A 9 -17.58 -12.69 20.86
N THR A 10 -16.55 -12.98 21.64
CA THR A 10 -15.31 -12.20 21.70
C THR A 10 -14.21 -12.84 20.85
N PHE A 11 -13.42 -11.99 20.21
CA PHE A 11 -12.31 -12.38 19.35
C PHE A 11 -11.05 -11.63 19.75
N THR A 12 -9.91 -12.31 19.67
CA THR A 12 -8.59 -11.70 19.94
C THR A 12 -8.15 -10.74 18.84
N LEU A 13 -8.55 -11.01 17.59
CA LEU A 13 -8.17 -10.24 16.41
C LEU A 13 -9.40 -9.77 15.62
N LYS A 14 -9.39 -8.50 15.20
CA LYS A 14 -10.49 -7.87 14.41
C LYS A 14 -10.80 -8.62 13.11
N LYS A 15 -9.77 -9.15 12.44
CA LYS A 15 -9.93 -9.98 11.23
C LYS A 15 -10.80 -11.23 11.46
N ASN A 16 -10.70 -11.83 12.65
CA ASN A 16 -11.47 -13.04 12.99
C ASN A 16 -12.92 -12.68 13.30
N LEU A 17 -13.16 -11.57 14.00
CA LEU A 17 -14.50 -11.03 14.22
C LEU A 17 -15.20 -10.75 12.88
N TYR A 18 -14.52 -10.08 11.95
CA TYR A 18 -15.10 -9.77 10.63
C TYR A 18 -15.36 -11.02 9.77
N ALA A 19 -14.48 -12.02 9.80
CA ALA A 19 -14.74 -13.30 9.16
C ALA A 19 -15.98 -13.99 9.76
N HIS A 20 -16.10 -13.96 11.09
CA HIS A 20 -17.27 -14.48 11.80
C HIS A 20 -18.55 -13.75 11.40
N ILE A 21 -18.57 -12.41 11.36
CA ILE A 21 -19.74 -11.62 10.96
C ILE A 21 -20.16 -11.93 9.52
N ARG A 22 -19.20 -12.02 8.59
CA ARG A 22 -19.50 -12.36 7.19
C ARG A 22 -20.08 -13.76 7.04
N ASN A 23 -19.55 -14.74 7.75
CA ASN A 23 -19.95 -16.13 7.59
C ASN A 23 -21.24 -16.48 8.35
N LEU A 24 -21.39 -15.99 9.59
CA LEU A 24 -22.54 -16.35 10.45
C LEU A 24 -23.68 -15.35 10.40
N HIS A 25 -23.37 -14.06 10.28
CA HIS A 25 -24.40 -13.01 10.25
C HIS A 25 -24.72 -12.57 8.81
N LYS A 26 -23.95 -13.04 7.81
CA LYS A 26 -24.09 -12.64 6.39
C LYS A 26 -24.06 -11.12 6.16
N VAL A 27 -23.56 -10.37 7.14
CA VAL A 27 -23.37 -8.94 7.05
C VAL A 27 -22.01 -8.69 6.42
N LYS A 28 -21.97 -7.80 5.43
CA LYS A 28 -20.71 -7.26 4.91
C LYS A 28 -20.08 -6.38 5.99
N SER A 29 -19.34 -6.98 6.91
CA SER A 29 -18.46 -6.22 7.78
C SER A 29 -17.35 -5.64 6.90
N ASP A 30 -17.20 -4.31 6.88
CA ASP A 30 -16.11 -3.66 6.13
C ASP A 30 -14.78 -3.92 6.85
N CYS A 31 -14.24 -5.12 6.63
CA CYS A 31 -12.92 -5.51 7.06
C CYS A 31 -11.82 -4.86 6.22
N VAL A 32 -12.20 -4.04 5.24
CA VAL A 32 -11.24 -3.48 4.32
C VAL A 32 -10.76 -2.16 4.88
N VAL A 33 -9.65 -2.24 5.61
CA VAL A 33 -8.89 -1.05 5.96
C VAL A 33 -8.37 -0.46 4.64
N ASN A 34 -9.03 0.58 4.13
CA ASN A 34 -8.54 1.34 2.98
C ASN A 34 -7.25 2.04 3.42
N LYS A 35 -6.10 1.49 3.03
CA LYS A 35 -4.79 1.96 3.48
C LYS A 35 -4.17 2.95 2.51
N LEU A 36 -4.58 2.96 1.25
CA LEU A 36 -3.87 3.71 0.23
C LEU A 36 -4.51 5.09 0.06
N ARG A 37 -4.00 6.09 0.77
CA ARG A 37 -4.45 7.48 0.66
C ARG A 37 -3.91 8.14 -0.61
N CYS A 38 -4.78 8.85 -1.34
CA CYS A 38 -4.39 9.68 -2.48
C CYS A 38 -3.48 10.85 -2.04
N SER A 39 -2.54 11.28 -2.87
CA SER A 39 -1.70 12.45 -2.57
C SER A 39 -2.38 13.79 -2.89
N LEU A 40 -3.43 13.76 -3.71
CA LEU A 40 -4.12 14.95 -4.23
C LEU A 40 -5.47 15.21 -3.54
N CYS A 41 -6.01 14.22 -2.82
CA CYS A 41 -7.25 14.36 -2.06
C CYS A 41 -7.30 13.43 -0.85
N GLU A 42 -8.36 13.53 -0.05
CA GLU A 42 -8.53 12.76 1.19
C GLU A 42 -9.21 11.39 0.98
N THR A 43 -9.18 10.85 -0.24
CA THR A 43 -9.75 9.53 -0.52
C THR A 43 -8.77 8.41 -0.19
N TYR A 44 -9.34 7.25 0.16
CA TYR A 44 -8.58 6.05 0.55
C TYR A 44 -9.03 4.85 -0.27
N HIS A 45 -8.05 4.03 -0.68
CA HIS A 45 -8.24 2.92 -1.59
C HIS A 45 -7.72 1.60 -1.01
N LYS A 46 -8.25 0.48 -1.53
CA LYS A 46 -8.00 -0.87 -1.03
C LYS A 46 -6.73 -1.45 -1.61
N VAL A 47 -6.57 -1.32 -2.92
CA VAL A 47 -5.44 -1.82 -3.70
C VAL A 47 -4.91 -0.74 -4.67
N TYR A 48 -3.69 -0.92 -5.18
CA TYR A 48 -3.07 0.04 -6.09
C TYR A 48 -3.82 0.19 -7.42
N GLU A 49 -4.55 -0.84 -7.85
CA GLU A 49 -5.42 -0.77 -9.05
C GLU A 49 -6.54 0.27 -8.85
N ASP A 50 -7.25 0.22 -7.72
CA ASP A 50 -8.28 1.21 -7.36
C ASP A 50 -7.67 2.62 -7.24
N LEU A 51 -6.49 2.73 -6.62
CA LEU A 51 -5.79 4.01 -6.50
C LEU A 51 -5.45 4.58 -7.88
N ARG A 52 -4.95 3.77 -8.82
CA ARG A 52 -4.64 4.23 -10.18
C ARG A 52 -5.89 4.67 -10.93
N ASP A 53 -6.96 3.88 -10.87
CA ASP A 53 -8.25 4.22 -11.46
C ASP A 53 -8.79 5.57 -10.94
N HIS A 54 -8.65 5.80 -9.63
CA HIS A 54 -9.00 7.07 -9.01
C HIS A 54 -8.20 8.26 -9.56
N TYR A 55 -6.89 8.13 -9.75
CA TYR A 55 -6.08 9.20 -10.35
C TYR A 55 -6.51 9.51 -11.79
N ILE A 56 -6.87 8.49 -12.57
CA ILE A 56 -7.35 8.67 -13.94
C ILE A 56 -8.72 9.36 -13.94
N LYS A 57 -9.69 8.86 -13.17
CA LYS A 57 -11.08 9.35 -13.22
C LYS A 57 -11.32 10.67 -12.50
N VAL A 58 -10.65 10.90 -11.37
CA VAL A 58 -10.92 12.05 -10.50
C VAL A 58 -9.90 13.16 -10.71
N HIS A 59 -8.65 12.80 -10.98
CA HIS A 59 -7.57 13.77 -11.15
C HIS A 59 -7.12 13.93 -12.62
N ASN A 60 -7.68 13.15 -13.54
CA ASN A 60 -7.33 13.17 -14.96
C ASN A 60 -5.82 13.00 -15.20
N ILE A 61 -5.18 12.19 -14.36
CA ILE A 61 -3.75 11.85 -14.47
C ILE A 61 -3.64 10.50 -15.13
N GLU A 62 -3.01 10.46 -16.30
CA GLU A 62 -2.75 9.22 -17.01
C GLU A 62 -1.65 8.42 -16.31
N ILE A 63 -1.91 7.12 -16.12
CA ILE A 63 -0.97 6.20 -15.48
C ILE A 63 -0.76 5.00 -16.39
N PHE A 64 0.50 4.79 -16.77
CA PHE A 64 0.88 3.74 -17.71
C PHE A 64 1.39 2.50 -16.97
N MET A 65 0.90 1.33 -17.38
CA MET A 65 1.40 0.04 -16.91
C MET A 65 2.19 -0.62 -18.04
N GLU A 66 3.49 -0.76 -17.83
CA GLU A 66 4.40 -1.44 -18.76
C GLU A 66 4.78 -2.81 -18.19
N LYS A 67 4.91 -3.80 -19.09
CA LYS A 67 5.40 -5.14 -18.74
C LYS A 67 6.68 -5.39 -19.51
N THR A 68 7.76 -5.63 -18.79
CA THR A 68 9.09 -5.86 -19.36
C THR A 68 9.64 -7.15 -18.80
N SER A 69 10.21 -7.98 -19.68
CA SER A 69 10.89 -9.22 -19.30
C SER A 69 12.40 -9.00 -19.30
N PHE A 70 13.08 -9.55 -18.30
CA PHE A 70 14.52 -9.47 -18.15
C PHE A 70 15.11 -10.89 -18.17
N SER A 71 16.27 -11.05 -18.78
CA SER A 71 16.96 -12.34 -18.87
C SER A 71 17.61 -12.73 -17.53
N SER A 72 17.97 -11.75 -16.71
CA SER A 72 18.58 -11.95 -15.40
C SER A 72 18.10 -10.94 -14.35
N MET A 73 18.37 -11.23 -13.08
CA MET A 73 18.10 -10.30 -11.98
C MET A 73 19.04 -9.07 -12.01
N GLU A 74 20.24 -9.24 -12.58
CA GLU A 74 21.19 -8.15 -12.79
C GLU A 74 20.64 -7.14 -13.80
N ASP A 75 20.12 -7.61 -14.93
CA ASP A 75 19.47 -6.75 -15.94
C ASP A 75 18.32 -5.95 -15.34
N PHE A 76 17.47 -6.59 -14.53
CA PHE A 76 16.38 -5.92 -13.81
C PHE A 76 16.92 -4.85 -12.86
N THR A 77 18.02 -5.13 -12.15
CA THR A 77 18.61 -4.20 -11.19
C THR A 77 19.19 -2.98 -11.90
N SER A 78 19.95 -3.17 -12.98
CA SER A 78 20.48 -2.08 -13.80
C SER A 78 19.37 -1.23 -14.42
N TRP A 79 18.33 -1.86 -14.95
CA TRP A 79 17.15 -1.15 -15.47
C TRP A 79 16.45 -0.33 -14.38
N LYS A 80 16.25 -0.91 -13.19
CA LYS A 80 15.61 -0.23 -12.06
C LYS A 80 16.43 0.99 -11.66
N ASP A 81 17.75 0.86 -11.53
CA ASP A 81 18.64 1.94 -11.11
C ASP A 81 18.67 3.09 -12.15
N GLU A 82 18.66 2.77 -13.44
CA GLU A 82 18.53 3.76 -14.53
C GLU A 82 17.18 4.50 -14.43
N LYS A 83 16.07 3.76 -14.26
CA LYS A 83 14.73 4.35 -14.08
C LYS A 83 14.67 5.25 -12.84
N GLU A 84 15.28 4.84 -11.73
CA GLU A 84 15.33 5.61 -10.49
C GLU A 84 16.10 6.94 -10.65
N LYS A 85 17.23 6.91 -11.37
CA LYS A 85 18.01 8.12 -11.71
C LYS A 85 17.21 9.07 -12.60
N GLN A 86 16.56 8.55 -13.64
CA GLN A 86 15.75 9.34 -14.56
C GLN A 86 14.57 10.02 -13.84
N LEU A 87 13.89 9.28 -12.96
CA LEU A 87 12.69 9.76 -12.26
C LEU A 87 13.00 10.50 -10.94
N GLN A 88 14.28 10.58 -10.53
CA GLN A 88 14.71 11.17 -9.26
C GLN A 88 13.92 10.59 -8.06
N CYS A 89 13.68 9.28 -8.09
CA CYS A 89 12.94 8.55 -7.07
C CYS A 89 13.55 7.17 -6.86
N SER A 90 13.41 6.62 -5.65
CA SER A 90 13.81 5.24 -5.36
C SER A 90 12.59 4.34 -5.14
N TYR A 91 12.70 3.09 -5.58
CA TYR A 91 11.73 2.01 -5.37
C TYR A 91 12.25 0.99 -4.35
N VAL A 92 11.48 0.78 -3.30
CA VAL A 92 11.82 -0.06 -2.14
C VAL A 92 10.84 -1.22 -2.00
N LYS A 93 11.33 -2.38 -1.53
CA LYS A 93 10.47 -3.55 -1.28
C LYS A 93 9.56 -3.28 -0.08
N GLU A 94 8.24 -3.23 -0.29
CA GLU A 94 7.27 -3.02 0.82
C GLU A 94 7.04 -4.33 1.60
N THR A 95 6.99 -5.45 0.89
CA THR A 95 6.69 -6.76 1.49
C THR A 95 7.77 -7.77 1.16
N GLY A 96 7.92 -8.78 2.01
CA GLY A 96 8.75 -9.94 1.71
C GLY A 96 8.28 -10.69 0.44
N THR A 97 9.16 -11.53 -0.09
CA THR A 97 8.91 -12.35 -1.29
C THR A 97 7.58 -13.09 -1.18
N LYS A 98 6.69 -12.88 -2.15
CA LYS A 98 5.42 -13.60 -2.24
C LYS A 98 5.64 -14.86 -3.08
N ILE A 99 5.43 -16.01 -2.46
CA ILE A 99 5.57 -17.32 -3.12
C ILE A 99 4.18 -17.78 -3.55
N SER A 100 4.04 -18.15 -4.81
CA SER A 100 2.84 -18.74 -5.40
C SER A 100 3.23 -19.99 -6.18
N SER A 101 2.25 -20.82 -6.53
CA SER A 101 2.42 -21.97 -7.42
C SER A 101 3.02 -21.58 -8.79
N SER A 102 2.83 -20.34 -9.22
CA SER A 102 3.39 -19.77 -10.45
C SER A 102 4.79 -19.17 -10.29
N GLY A 103 5.41 -19.23 -9.10
CA GLY A 103 6.74 -18.70 -8.84
C GLY A 103 6.80 -17.61 -7.77
N LYS A 104 7.95 -16.93 -7.68
CA LYS A 104 8.24 -15.88 -6.70
C LYS A 104 7.91 -14.50 -7.30
N LYS A 105 7.25 -13.65 -6.51
CA LYS A 105 6.94 -12.26 -6.86
C LYS A 105 7.51 -11.30 -5.82
N TRP A 106 8.01 -10.16 -6.30
CA TRP A 106 8.47 -9.04 -5.49
C TRP A 106 7.67 -7.80 -5.89
N TYR A 107 7.36 -6.95 -4.92
CA TYR A 107 6.64 -5.70 -5.13
C TYR A 107 7.48 -4.56 -4.60
N TYR A 108 7.72 -3.56 -5.44
CA TYR A 108 8.46 -2.36 -5.10
C TYR A 108 7.55 -1.14 -5.19
N ILE A 109 7.66 -0.27 -4.19
CA ILE A 109 6.88 0.97 -4.10
C ILE A 109 7.82 2.17 -4.06
N CYS A 110 7.36 3.33 -4.50
CA CYS A 110 8.13 4.57 -4.33
C CYS A 110 8.42 4.83 -2.83
N HIS A 111 9.68 5.14 -2.48
CA HIS A 111 10.15 5.36 -1.11
C HIS A 111 9.41 6.47 -0.36
N ARG A 112 8.79 7.41 -1.09
CA ARG A 112 7.98 8.50 -0.53
C ARG A 112 6.58 8.06 -0.11
N SER A 113 6.17 6.86 -0.51
CA SER A 113 4.85 6.30 -0.20
C SER A 113 4.77 5.82 1.24
N GLY A 114 3.58 5.99 1.82
CA GLY A 114 3.22 5.48 3.13
C GLY A 114 3.07 6.56 4.20
N TYR A 115 2.60 6.11 5.36
CA TYR A 115 2.37 6.98 6.51
C TYR A 115 3.64 7.17 7.33
N HIS A 116 3.76 8.34 7.95
CA HIS A 116 4.65 8.51 9.09
C HIS A 116 4.13 7.61 10.23
N LYS A 117 5.02 6.89 10.90
CA LYS A 117 4.64 6.24 12.15
C LYS A 117 4.63 7.34 13.19
N ASP A 118 3.47 7.92 13.45
CA ASP A 118 3.30 8.69 14.68
C ASP A 118 3.33 7.71 15.84
N GLU A 119 4.55 7.42 16.33
CA GLU A 119 4.71 6.90 17.68
C GLU A 119 4.23 7.99 18.64
N ILE A 120 3.09 7.69 19.25
CA ILE A 120 2.58 8.19 20.53
C ILE A 120 3.61 9.07 21.27
N LYS A 121 3.33 10.38 21.31
CA LYS A 121 3.90 11.42 22.20
C LYS A 121 5.42 11.30 22.50
N SER A 122 6.25 11.93 21.68
CA SER A 122 7.51 12.50 22.18
C SER A 122 7.67 13.93 21.69
N SER A 123 7.55 14.87 22.62
CA SER A 123 7.92 16.27 22.49
C SER A 123 9.44 16.38 22.30
N LYS A 124 9.93 16.11 21.09
CA LYS A 124 11.27 16.49 20.67
C LYS A 124 11.17 17.29 19.38
N ALA A 125 11.84 18.45 19.40
CA ALA A 125 11.82 19.45 18.33
C ALA A 125 12.08 18.82 16.96
N SER A 126 11.18 19.09 16.02
CA SER A 126 11.26 18.66 14.63
C SER A 126 12.60 19.07 14.03
N LYS A 127 13.39 18.10 13.56
CA LYS A 127 14.58 18.38 12.76
C LYS A 127 14.15 19.03 11.44
N ARG A 128 14.88 20.06 11.01
CA ARG A 128 14.66 20.83 9.76
C ARG A 128 14.92 20.05 8.46
N GLN A 129 15.29 18.77 8.50
CA GLN A 129 15.47 17.94 7.31
C GLN A 129 14.11 17.34 6.90
N GLY A 130 13.72 17.56 5.64
CA GLY A 130 12.40 17.22 5.13
C GLY A 130 11.93 15.81 5.45
N VAL A 131 10.62 15.68 5.71
CA VAL A 131 9.99 14.40 6.05
C VAL A 131 10.00 13.50 4.81
N ALA A 132 10.65 12.33 4.88
CA ALA A 132 10.84 11.44 3.73
C ALA A 132 9.53 10.81 3.19
N LYS A 133 8.45 10.81 3.97
CA LYS A 133 7.16 10.22 3.60
C LYS A 133 6.08 11.29 3.39
N MET A 134 5.31 11.13 2.32
CA MET A 134 4.28 12.08 1.87
C MET A 134 2.92 11.92 2.59
N ASN A 135 2.84 11.04 3.60
CA ASN A 135 1.59 10.69 4.28
C ASN A 135 0.45 10.32 3.29
N SER A 136 0.84 9.69 2.19
CA SER A 136 0.03 9.32 1.04
C SER A 136 0.77 8.25 0.23
N PHE A 137 0.12 7.65 -0.76
CA PHE A 137 0.70 6.60 -1.60
C PHE A 137 0.85 7.09 -3.03
N CYS A 138 2.06 6.94 -3.56
CA CYS A 138 2.34 7.19 -4.97
C CYS A 138 1.80 6.01 -5.80
N PRO A 139 1.05 6.25 -6.89
CA PRO A 139 0.49 5.16 -7.69
C PRO A 139 1.54 4.37 -8.50
N SER A 140 2.80 4.84 -8.52
CA SER A 140 3.91 4.17 -9.20
C SER A 140 4.48 3.02 -8.38
N THR A 141 4.42 1.81 -8.95
CA THR A 141 4.84 0.54 -8.35
C THR A 141 5.50 -0.33 -9.40
N LEU A 142 6.54 -1.09 -9.02
CA LEU A 142 7.22 -2.09 -9.87
C LEU A 142 6.96 -3.51 -9.37
#